data_AF-A0A9P9IYX7-F1
#
_entry.id   AF-A0A9P9IYX7-F1
#
_cell.length_a   1.000
_cell.length_b   1.000
_cell.length_c   1.000
_cell.angle_alpha   90.00
_cell.angle_beta   90.00
_cell.angle_gamma   90.00
#
_symmetry.space_group_name_H-M   'P 1'
#
loop_
_entity.id
_entity.type
_entity.pdbx_description
1 polymer ?
#
loop_
_entity_poly.entity_id
_entity_poly.type
_entity_poly.pdbx_seq_one_letter_code
_entity_poly.pdbx_strand_id
1 'polypeptide(L)'
;MPPPSNSLLRLATKPISLSRHTASFIQTRHESTARRHKKLLALPEAPSYTPSTRNSPTLIFNPPSSAPSPYHTPSKFLPPSDKRSALNAAALHHLTHASLRTSISATARPGTPLSTISHLPPRPSSALPPPVRAPYEKKYHLTEADIEEMRKLRSRDPEKWTRVRLAEKFGCSQYFVGMVAKNGGKAERVEREHERSRARWGNRKRMAREDRGRRKEGWGRDE
;
A
#
# COMPACT_ATOMS: atom_id res chain seq x y z
N MET A 1 107.97 -11.25 -0.07
CA MET A 1 108.41 -10.42 1.07
C MET A 1 108.75 -9.05 0.52
N PRO A 2 108.28 -7.90 1.06
CA PRO A 2 108.01 -7.55 2.47
C PRO A 2 106.55 -7.06 2.74
N PRO A 3 106.16 -6.78 4.01
CA PRO A 3 104.86 -6.19 4.39
C PRO A 3 104.94 -4.64 4.33
N PRO A 4 103.84 -3.86 4.39
CA PRO A 4 103.30 -3.48 5.71
C PRO A 4 101.83 -3.00 5.78
N SER A 5 101.41 -2.80 7.04
CA SER A 5 100.63 -1.65 7.51
C SER A 5 99.11 -1.81 7.62
N ASN A 6 98.72 -2.21 8.84
CA ASN A 6 97.45 -1.84 9.45
C ASN A 6 97.32 -0.31 9.49
N SER A 7 96.23 0.23 8.94
CA SER A 7 95.76 1.58 9.23
C SER A 7 94.25 1.55 9.46
N LEU A 8 93.88 1.86 10.69
CA LEU A 8 92.52 1.96 11.21
C LEU A 8 91.85 3.23 10.68
N LEU A 9 90.78 3.08 9.91
CA LEU A 9 89.76 4.13 9.79
C LEU A 9 88.48 3.65 10.47
N ARG A 10 88.34 4.08 11.74
CA ARG A 10 87.10 4.05 12.50
C ARG A 10 86.09 4.97 11.81
N LEU A 11 85.20 4.40 11.01
CA LEU A 11 83.95 5.05 10.64
C LEU A 11 82.96 4.83 11.78
N ALA A 12 82.72 5.87 12.57
CA ALA A 12 81.69 5.91 13.58
C ALA A 12 80.31 5.93 12.90
N THR A 13 79.75 4.76 12.61
CA THR A 13 78.33 4.66 12.25
C THR A 13 77.53 4.72 13.54
N LYS A 14 76.96 5.90 13.83
CA LYS A 14 75.94 6.06 14.87
C LYS A 14 74.83 5.03 14.59
N PRO A 15 74.37 4.25 15.58
CA PRO A 15 73.21 3.40 15.36
C PRO A 15 72.04 4.31 15.02
N ILE A 16 71.54 4.20 13.79
CA ILE A 16 70.23 4.74 13.44
C ILE A 16 69.25 4.00 14.34
N SER A 17 68.77 4.66 15.38
CA SER A 17 67.61 4.18 16.11
C SER A 17 66.46 4.22 15.13
N LEU A 18 66.18 3.09 14.49
CA LEU A 18 64.88 2.84 13.88
C LEU A 18 63.89 2.88 15.03
N SER A 19 63.37 4.07 15.31
CA SER A 19 62.15 4.24 16.08
C SER A 19 61.11 3.42 15.36
N ARG A 20 60.86 2.19 15.85
CA ARG A 20 59.66 1.44 15.51
C ARG A 20 58.51 2.21 16.15
N HIS A 21 58.10 3.30 15.51
CA HIS A 21 56.76 3.78 15.68
C HIS A 21 55.87 2.65 15.15
N THR A 22 55.44 1.78 16.06
CA THR A 22 54.19 1.05 15.88
C THR A 22 53.10 2.11 15.90
N ALA A 23 52.98 2.86 14.81
CA ALA A 23 51.71 3.49 14.50
C ALA A 23 50.74 2.32 14.48
N SER A 24 49.89 2.24 15.50
CA SER A 24 48.72 1.40 15.45
C SER A 24 48.00 1.84 14.19
N PHE A 25 48.16 1.08 13.11
CA PHE A 25 47.25 1.17 11.99
C PHE A 25 45.90 0.83 12.62
N ILE A 26 45.13 1.86 12.99
CA ILE A 26 43.74 1.70 13.31
C ILE A 26 43.18 1.19 11.99
N GLN A 27 43.03 -0.13 11.89
CA GLN A 27 42.41 -0.75 10.73
C GLN A 27 40.95 -0.34 10.80
N THR A 28 40.66 0.85 10.27
CA THR A 28 39.30 1.37 10.14
C THR A 28 38.58 0.41 9.23
N ARG A 29 37.60 -0.29 9.81
CA ARG A 29 36.84 -1.31 9.11
C ARG A 29 35.91 -0.64 8.11
N HIS A 30 36.38 -0.33 6.91
CA HIS A 30 35.53 0.26 5.86
C HIS A 30 34.47 -0.74 5.35
N GLU A 31 33.24 -0.27 5.14
CA GLU A 31 32.12 -1.05 4.62
C GLU A 31 32.17 -1.33 3.12
N SER A 32 33.28 -0.97 2.45
CA SER A 32 33.43 -0.95 0.99
C SER A 32 33.41 -2.31 0.29
N THR A 33 33.22 -3.42 1.01
CA THR A 33 33.22 -4.76 0.40
C THR A 33 31.79 -5.28 0.25
N ALA A 34 31.45 -5.76 -0.95
CA ALA A 34 30.14 -6.33 -1.26
C ALA A 34 29.71 -7.44 -0.28
N ARG A 35 30.66 -8.26 0.20
CA ARG A 35 30.39 -9.31 1.20
C ARG A 35 29.88 -8.74 2.52
N ARG A 36 30.43 -7.62 2.99
CA ARG A 36 30.01 -7.00 4.24
C ARG A 36 28.63 -6.37 4.09
N HIS A 37 28.42 -5.65 2.99
CA HIS A 37 27.11 -5.06 2.69
C HIS A 37 26.01 -6.13 2.59
N LYS A 38 26.28 -7.26 1.90
CA LYS A 38 25.35 -8.40 1.82
C LYS A 38 25.04 -9.02 3.19
N LYS A 39 26.04 -9.12 4.08
CA LYS A 39 25.85 -9.65 5.43
C LYS A 39 25.01 -8.72 6.30
N LEU A 40 25.21 -7.40 6.19
CA LEU A 40 24.44 -6.40 6.94
C LEU A 40 22.98 -6.32 6.47
N LEU A 41 22.73 -6.50 5.16
CA LEU A 41 21.38 -6.50 4.58
C LEU A 41 20.71 -7.89 4.56
N ALA A 42 21.29 -8.91 5.18
CA ALA A 42 20.71 -10.24 5.20
C ALA A 42 19.48 -10.28 6.10
N LEU A 43 18.33 -10.64 5.53
CA LEU A 43 17.08 -10.85 6.27
C LEU A 43 16.87 -12.35 6.50
N PRO A 44 16.33 -12.75 7.67
CA PRO A 44 15.98 -14.14 7.93
C PRO A 44 14.81 -14.58 7.03
N GLU A 45 14.74 -15.88 6.75
CA GLU A 45 13.61 -16.48 6.04
C GLU A 45 12.33 -16.47 6.89
N ALA A 46 11.18 -16.65 6.24
CA ALA A 46 9.91 -16.76 6.94
C ALA A 46 9.92 -18.02 7.85
N PRO A 47 9.30 -17.96 9.05
CA PRO A 47 9.30 -19.09 10.00
C PRO A 47 8.79 -20.41 9.42
N SER A 48 7.89 -20.35 8.42
CA SER A 48 7.35 -21.52 7.73
C SER A 48 8.35 -22.28 6.86
N TYR A 49 9.50 -21.68 6.54
CA TYR A 49 10.60 -22.31 5.80
C TYR A 49 11.71 -22.84 6.71
N THR A 50 11.60 -22.65 8.03
CA THR A 50 12.58 -23.21 8.96
C THR A 50 12.52 -24.75 8.94
N PRO A 51 13.69 -25.44 8.97
CA PRO A 51 13.73 -26.88 8.84
C PRO A 51 12.93 -27.53 9.98
N SER A 52 11.94 -28.34 9.61
CA SER A 52 11.15 -29.12 10.56
C SER A 52 11.97 -30.32 11.06
N THR A 53 11.78 -30.72 12.31
CA THR A 53 12.38 -31.94 12.90
C THR A 53 11.79 -33.24 12.33
N ARG A 54 10.93 -33.16 11.32
CA ARG A 54 10.23 -34.30 10.73
C ARG A 54 11.07 -34.95 9.64
N ASN A 55 11.23 -36.27 9.73
CA ASN A 55 12.04 -37.06 8.79
C ASN A 55 11.30 -37.43 7.48
N SER A 56 10.03 -37.04 7.31
CA SER A 56 9.20 -37.38 6.13
C SER A 56 8.69 -36.14 5.39
N PRO A 57 8.60 -36.19 4.05
CA PRO A 57 8.09 -35.07 3.25
C PRO A 57 6.62 -34.80 3.57
N THR A 58 6.27 -33.53 3.79
CA THR A 58 4.90 -33.07 4.06
C THR A 58 4.59 -31.83 3.21
N LEU A 59 3.33 -31.68 2.78
CA LEU A 59 2.87 -30.45 2.13
C LEU A 59 2.47 -29.40 3.18
N ILE A 60 3.11 -28.25 3.16
CA ILE A 60 2.83 -27.12 4.07
C ILE A 60 2.02 -26.07 3.32
N PHE A 61 0.88 -25.67 3.89
CA PHE A 61 0.09 -24.57 3.35
C PHE A 61 0.57 -23.24 3.95
N ASN A 62 1.20 -22.40 3.13
CA ASN A 62 1.83 -21.14 3.53
C ASN A 62 1.20 -19.95 2.76
N PRO A 63 0.02 -19.46 3.17
CA PRO A 63 -0.62 -18.33 2.50
C PRO A 63 0.26 -17.06 2.65
N PRO A 64 0.71 -16.43 1.55
CA PRO A 64 1.57 -15.27 1.63
C PRO A 64 0.82 -14.04 2.15
N SER A 65 1.51 -13.17 2.89
CA SER A 65 0.99 -11.88 3.35
C SER A 65 1.09 -10.80 2.27
N SER A 66 0.57 -11.10 1.07
CA SER A 66 0.61 -10.22 -0.10
C SER A 66 -0.76 -10.11 -0.76
N ALA A 67 -0.98 -9.08 -1.58
CA ALA A 67 -2.19 -8.97 -2.37
C ALA A 67 -2.28 -10.13 -3.39
N PRO A 68 -3.48 -10.70 -3.63
CA PRO A 68 -3.67 -11.74 -4.64
C PRO A 68 -3.51 -11.15 -6.04
N SER A 69 -3.07 -11.97 -6.99
CA SER A 69 -3.06 -11.59 -8.40
C SER A 69 -4.46 -11.69 -9.02
N PRO A 70 -4.74 -11.00 -10.15
CA PRO A 70 -6.02 -11.10 -10.85
C PRO A 70 -6.40 -12.53 -11.28
N TYR A 71 -5.40 -13.41 -11.45
CA TYR A 71 -5.61 -14.82 -11.81
C TYR A 71 -6.13 -15.68 -10.66
N HIS A 72 -6.06 -15.19 -9.42
CA HIS A 72 -6.73 -15.81 -8.28
C HIS A 72 -8.22 -15.43 -8.28
N THR A 73 -8.97 -16.06 -9.18
CA THR A 73 -10.38 -15.75 -9.41
C THR A 73 -11.26 -16.13 -8.21
N PRO A 74 -12.01 -15.20 -7.60
CA PRO A 74 -12.93 -15.53 -6.51
C PRO A 74 -14.06 -16.43 -7.00
N SER A 75 -14.61 -17.26 -6.10
CA SER A 75 -15.64 -18.26 -6.43
C SER A 75 -16.89 -17.68 -7.10
N LYS A 76 -17.23 -16.42 -6.81
CA LYS A 76 -18.35 -15.69 -7.41
C LYS A 76 -18.21 -15.49 -8.93
N PHE A 77 -16.98 -15.47 -9.46
CA PHE A 77 -16.68 -15.30 -10.88
C PHE A 77 -16.37 -16.62 -11.59
N LEU A 78 -16.36 -17.75 -10.88
CA LEU A 78 -16.22 -19.05 -11.50
C LEU A 78 -17.57 -19.51 -12.08
N PRO A 79 -17.57 -20.22 -13.23
CA PRO A 79 -18.80 -20.83 -13.71
C PRO A 79 -19.26 -21.92 -12.74
N PRO A 80 -20.59 -22.19 -12.63
CA PRO A 80 -21.12 -23.17 -11.68
C PRO A 80 -20.55 -24.59 -11.83
N SER A 81 -20.11 -24.97 -13.04
CA SER A 81 -19.52 -26.28 -13.34
C SER A 81 -18.07 -26.44 -12.88
N ASP A 82 -17.39 -25.37 -12.46
CA ASP A 82 -15.98 -25.41 -12.09
C ASP A 82 -15.78 -26.01 -10.69
N LYS A 83 -15.09 -27.16 -10.64
CA LYS A 83 -14.75 -27.88 -9.40
C LYS A 83 -13.89 -27.06 -8.43
N ARG A 84 -13.14 -26.07 -8.93
CA ARG A 84 -12.32 -25.17 -8.11
C ARG A 84 -13.15 -24.38 -7.10
N SER A 85 -14.45 -24.18 -7.35
CA SER A 85 -15.36 -23.53 -6.40
C SER A 85 -15.38 -24.25 -5.05
N ALA A 86 -15.53 -25.59 -5.06
CA ALA A 86 -15.54 -26.40 -3.85
C ALA A 86 -14.18 -26.41 -3.13
N LEU A 87 -13.08 -26.48 -3.88
CA LEU A 87 -11.72 -26.44 -3.34
C LEU A 87 -11.42 -25.09 -2.66
N ASN A 88 -11.80 -23.97 -3.30
CA ASN A 88 -11.62 -22.64 -2.73
C ASN A 88 -12.44 -22.45 -1.45
N ALA A 89 -13.67 -22.97 -1.41
CA ALA A 89 -14.50 -22.93 -0.21
C ALA A 89 -13.86 -23.72 0.95
N ALA A 90 -13.35 -24.93 0.68
CA ALA A 90 -12.63 -25.73 1.68
C ALA A 90 -11.37 -25.02 2.19
N ALA A 91 -10.57 -24.42 1.30
CA ALA A 91 -9.37 -23.66 1.66
C ALA A 91 -9.69 -22.45 2.55
N LEU A 92 -10.73 -21.67 2.21
CA LEU A 92 -11.19 -20.56 3.04
C LEU A 92 -11.65 -21.03 4.43
N HIS A 93 -12.36 -22.15 4.51
CA HIS A 93 -12.77 -22.74 5.78
C HIS A 93 -11.55 -23.18 6.64
N HIS A 94 -10.53 -23.77 6.02
CA HIS A 94 -9.29 -24.10 6.74
C HIS A 94 -8.55 -22.86 7.23
N LEU A 95 -8.48 -21.79 6.43
CA LEU A 95 -7.85 -20.52 6.79
C LEU A 95 -8.57 -19.83 7.95
N THR A 96 -9.90 -19.76 7.91
CA THR A 96 -10.69 -19.16 8.99
C THR A 96 -10.54 -19.98 10.26
N HIS A 97 -10.68 -21.31 10.18
CA HIS A 97 -10.51 -22.19 11.34
C HIS A 97 -9.09 -22.10 11.93
N ALA A 98 -8.04 -22.12 11.10
CA ALA A 98 -6.66 -21.95 11.56
C ALA A 98 -6.42 -20.58 12.22
N SER A 99 -6.97 -19.50 11.66
CA SER A 99 -6.88 -18.15 12.23
C SER A 99 -7.63 -18.02 13.56
N LEU A 100 -8.73 -18.75 13.72
CA LEU A 100 -9.50 -18.81 14.97
C LEU A 100 -8.85 -19.69 16.04
N ARG A 101 -7.97 -20.62 15.66
CA ARG A 101 -7.16 -21.41 16.59
C ARG A 101 -6.01 -20.56 17.12
N THR A 102 -6.32 -19.73 18.10
CA THR A 102 -5.32 -19.02 18.92
C THR A 102 -4.47 -20.04 19.69
N SER A 103 -3.39 -20.54 19.09
CA SER A 103 -2.26 -21.04 19.87
C SER A 103 -1.42 -19.82 20.23
N ILE A 104 -1.73 -19.21 21.37
CA ILE A 104 -0.80 -18.27 21.99
C ILE A 104 0.44 -19.10 22.33
N SER A 105 1.62 -18.71 21.82
CA SER A 105 2.85 -19.40 22.17
C SER A 105 2.98 -19.46 23.69
N ALA A 106 3.56 -20.52 24.25
CA ALA A 106 3.72 -20.64 25.70
C ALA A 106 4.40 -19.39 26.32
N THR A 107 5.25 -18.71 25.54
CA THR A 107 5.97 -17.48 25.85
C THR A 107 5.14 -16.19 25.76
N ALA A 108 4.00 -16.19 25.07
CA ALA A 108 3.11 -15.03 24.91
C ALA A 108 1.83 -15.15 25.73
N ARG A 109 1.73 -16.17 26.60
CA ARG A 109 0.59 -16.37 27.49
C ARG A 109 0.47 -15.19 28.47
N PRO A 110 -0.77 -14.74 28.78
CA PRO A 110 -1.00 -13.71 29.81
C PRO A 110 -0.33 -14.12 31.12
N GLY A 111 0.49 -13.24 31.70
CA GLY A 111 1.22 -13.52 32.95
C GLY A 111 2.70 -13.89 32.78
N THR A 112 3.24 -13.86 31.55
CA THR A 112 4.68 -13.99 31.27
C THR A 112 5.33 -12.60 31.09
N PRO A 113 6.64 -12.42 31.36
CA PRO A 113 7.30 -11.11 31.20
C PRO A 113 7.34 -10.59 29.76
N LEU A 114 7.02 -11.46 28.78
CA LEU A 114 6.89 -11.13 27.36
C LEU A 114 5.43 -10.95 26.91
N SER A 115 4.46 -10.97 27.83
CA SER A 115 3.05 -10.69 27.53
C SER A 115 2.86 -9.19 27.30
N THR A 116 3.31 -8.70 26.15
CA THR A 116 2.93 -7.37 25.66
C THR A 116 1.47 -7.39 25.17
N ILE A 117 0.77 -6.26 25.25
CA ILE A 117 -0.56 -6.12 24.66
C ILE A 117 -0.39 -6.25 23.15
N SER A 118 -0.69 -7.43 22.64
CA SER A 118 -0.57 -7.70 21.23
C SER A 118 -1.68 -6.96 20.50
N HIS A 119 -1.34 -5.94 19.70
CA HIS A 119 -2.24 -5.38 18.67
C HIS A 119 -2.41 -6.36 17.51
N LEU A 120 -2.63 -7.64 17.81
CA LEU A 120 -3.01 -8.61 16.80
C LEU A 120 -4.35 -8.14 16.22
N PRO A 121 -4.55 -8.32 14.90
CA PRO A 121 -5.82 -8.02 14.29
C PRO A 121 -6.92 -8.74 15.08
N PRO A 122 -8.07 -8.08 15.32
CA PRO A 122 -9.16 -8.69 16.04
C PRO A 122 -9.51 -10.04 15.40
N ARG A 123 -9.86 -11.02 16.24
CA ARG A 123 -10.35 -12.32 15.80
C ARG A 123 -11.32 -12.11 14.63
N PRO A 124 -11.13 -12.77 13.48
CA PRO A 124 -11.96 -12.51 12.30
C PRO A 124 -13.41 -12.80 12.67
N SER A 125 -14.18 -11.73 12.90
CA SER A 125 -15.60 -11.78 13.12
C SER A 125 -16.28 -11.99 11.77
N SER A 126 -17.45 -12.64 11.77
CA SER A 126 -18.31 -12.69 10.58
C SER A 126 -18.72 -11.28 10.11
N ALA A 127 -18.56 -10.25 10.93
CA ALA A 127 -18.87 -8.88 10.59
C ALA A 127 -17.89 -8.33 9.54
N LEU A 128 -18.44 -7.82 8.45
CA LEU A 128 -17.68 -7.08 7.44
C LEU A 128 -17.08 -5.81 8.07
N PRO A 129 -15.94 -5.31 7.56
CA PRO A 129 -15.40 -4.02 7.97
C PRO A 129 -16.42 -2.90 7.70
N PRO A 130 -16.34 -1.78 8.44
CA PRO A 130 -17.24 -0.65 8.24
C PRO A 130 -17.16 -0.16 6.78
N PRO A 131 -18.30 0.09 6.12
CA PRO A 131 -18.30 0.49 4.73
C PRO A 131 -17.77 1.92 4.56
N VAL A 132 -16.90 2.13 3.57
CA VAL A 132 -16.35 3.48 3.25
C VAL A 132 -17.48 4.46 2.88
N ARG A 133 -18.52 3.96 2.20
CA ARG A 133 -19.74 4.70 1.87
C ARG A 133 -20.93 4.03 2.54
N ALA A 134 -21.69 4.79 3.32
CA ALA A 134 -22.91 4.29 3.93
C ALA A 134 -23.87 3.70 2.85
N PRO A 135 -24.40 2.49 3.05
CA PRO A 135 -25.38 1.91 2.15
C PRO A 135 -26.62 2.81 2.13
N TYR A 136 -27.15 3.05 0.94
CA TYR A 136 -28.38 3.83 0.75
C TYR A 136 -29.32 3.06 -0.14
N GLU A 137 -30.62 3.11 0.17
CA GLU A 137 -31.66 2.47 -0.62
C GLU A 137 -32.05 3.34 -1.81
N LYS A 138 -32.23 2.71 -2.97
CA LYS A 138 -32.70 3.39 -4.18
C LYS A 138 -34.21 3.52 -4.11
N LYS A 139 -34.71 4.76 -4.11
CA LYS A 139 -36.15 5.08 -4.10
C LYS A 139 -36.64 5.37 -5.52
N TYR A 140 -37.73 4.71 -5.94
CA TYR A 140 -38.37 4.85 -7.25
C TYR A 140 -39.83 5.27 -7.10
N HIS A 141 -40.07 6.36 -6.37
CA HIS A 141 -41.41 6.84 -6.03
C HIS A 141 -41.95 7.91 -6.99
N LEU A 142 -41.16 8.33 -7.99
CA LEU A 142 -41.54 9.41 -8.90
C LEU A 142 -42.33 8.88 -10.09
N THR A 143 -43.41 9.58 -10.41
CA THR A 143 -44.26 9.32 -11.57
C THR A 143 -43.80 10.12 -12.79
N GLU A 144 -44.33 9.79 -13.97
CA GLU A 144 -44.03 10.53 -15.20
C GLU A 144 -44.50 11.99 -15.13
N ALA A 145 -45.63 12.25 -14.45
CA ALA A 145 -46.12 13.61 -14.20
C ALA A 145 -45.11 14.44 -13.39
N ASP A 146 -44.50 13.87 -12.35
CA ASP A 146 -43.48 14.55 -11.55
C ASP A 146 -42.24 14.89 -12.39
N ILE A 147 -41.85 13.98 -13.29
CA ILE A 147 -40.73 14.13 -14.22
C ILE A 147 -40.99 15.29 -15.18
N GLU A 148 -42.20 15.40 -15.72
CA GLU A 148 -42.58 16.54 -16.55
C GLU A 148 -42.58 17.86 -15.79
N GLU A 149 -43.12 17.87 -14.56
CA GLU A 149 -43.07 19.06 -13.72
C GLU A 149 -41.63 19.50 -13.43
N MET A 150 -40.75 18.56 -13.13
CA MET A 150 -39.32 18.84 -12.94
C MET A 150 -38.70 19.50 -14.17
N ARG A 151 -39.03 19.02 -15.38
CA ARG A 151 -38.56 19.62 -16.64
C ARG A 151 -39.12 21.02 -16.82
N LYS A 152 -40.44 21.20 -16.63
CA LYS A 152 -41.14 22.49 -16.77
C LYS A 152 -40.60 23.55 -15.80
N LEU A 153 -40.39 23.19 -14.52
CA LEU A 153 -39.85 24.12 -13.52
C LEU A 153 -38.43 24.56 -13.86
N ARG A 154 -37.60 23.64 -14.36
CA ARG A 154 -36.20 23.91 -14.67
C ARG A 154 -36.01 24.64 -15.99
N SER A 155 -36.89 24.44 -16.98
CA SER A 155 -36.89 25.20 -18.22
C SER A 155 -37.35 26.64 -18.00
N ARG A 156 -38.30 26.86 -17.08
CA ARG A 156 -38.80 28.19 -16.73
C ARG A 156 -37.75 29.04 -16.03
N ASP A 157 -37.29 28.62 -14.85
CA ASP A 157 -36.36 29.40 -14.03
C ASP A 157 -35.19 28.54 -13.52
N PRO A 158 -34.14 28.34 -14.33
CA PRO A 158 -33.03 27.44 -13.98
C PRO A 158 -32.15 27.92 -12.81
N GLU A 159 -32.19 29.22 -12.49
CA GLU A 159 -31.44 29.80 -11.38
C GLU A 159 -32.17 29.57 -10.04
N LYS A 160 -33.50 29.67 -10.02
CA LYS A 160 -34.34 29.36 -8.86
C LYS A 160 -34.48 27.85 -8.65
N TRP A 161 -34.84 27.12 -9.69
CA TRP A 161 -35.04 25.67 -9.66
C TRP A 161 -33.75 24.92 -9.98
N THR A 162 -32.81 25.01 -9.04
CA THR A 162 -31.55 24.26 -9.09
C THR A 162 -31.76 22.77 -8.86
N ARG A 163 -30.75 21.95 -9.19
CA ARG A 163 -30.80 20.50 -8.96
C ARG A 163 -31.04 20.16 -7.49
N VAL A 164 -30.51 20.98 -6.58
CA VAL A 164 -30.68 20.84 -5.13
C VAL A 164 -32.13 21.07 -4.73
N ARG A 165 -32.72 22.19 -5.17
CA ARG A 165 -34.11 22.56 -4.84
C ARG A 165 -35.13 21.57 -5.40
N LEU A 166 -34.91 21.08 -6.61
CA LEU A 166 -35.78 20.07 -7.22
C LEU A 166 -35.63 18.71 -6.50
N ALA A 167 -34.42 18.33 -6.13
CA ALA A 167 -34.17 17.11 -5.36
C ALA A 167 -34.86 17.14 -3.99
N GLU A 168 -34.85 18.30 -3.31
CA GLU A 168 -35.59 18.52 -2.06
C GLU A 168 -37.10 18.46 -2.28
N LYS A 169 -37.63 19.16 -3.30
CA LYS A 169 -39.07 19.21 -3.59
C LYS A 169 -39.65 17.82 -3.88
N PHE A 170 -38.95 17.02 -4.69
CA PHE A 170 -39.41 15.71 -5.15
C PHE A 170 -38.83 14.55 -4.32
N GLY A 171 -38.05 14.83 -3.27
CA GLY A 171 -37.43 13.82 -2.41
C GLY A 171 -36.52 12.83 -3.15
N CYS A 172 -35.80 13.27 -4.19
CA CYS A 172 -35.04 12.42 -5.10
C CYS A 172 -33.54 12.79 -5.14
N SER A 173 -32.71 12.00 -5.83
CA SER A 173 -31.27 12.29 -5.93
C SER A 173 -30.99 13.48 -6.85
N GLN A 174 -30.09 14.38 -6.43
CA GLN A 174 -29.59 15.48 -7.30
C GLN A 174 -29.00 14.98 -8.62
N TYR A 175 -28.48 13.75 -8.63
CA TYR A 175 -28.01 13.08 -9.84
C TYR A 175 -29.16 12.79 -10.79
N PHE A 176 -30.26 12.21 -10.29
CA PHE A 176 -31.46 11.91 -11.07
C PHE A 176 -32.04 13.16 -11.74
N VAL A 177 -32.16 14.27 -10.99
CA VAL A 177 -32.61 15.55 -11.56
C VAL A 177 -31.72 16.01 -12.71
N GLY A 178 -30.39 15.85 -12.58
CA GLY A 178 -29.44 16.21 -13.63
C GLY A 178 -29.56 15.36 -14.90
N MET A 179 -30.08 14.13 -14.78
CA MET A 179 -30.34 13.24 -15.90
C MET A 179 -31.64 13.63 -16.64
N VAL A 180 -32.71 13.89 -15.89
CA VAL A 180 -34.05 14.16 -16.42
C VAL A 180 -34.22 15.58 -16.98
N ALA A 181 -33.65 16.57 -16.27
CA ALA A 181 -33.87 17.99 -16.54
C ALA A 181 -32.52 18.68 -16.76
N LYS A 182 -31.95 18.54 -17.96
CA LYS A 182 -30.70 19.18 -18.35
C LYS A 182 -30.91 20.68 -18.58
N ASN A 183 -29.86 21.47 -18.33
CA ASN A 183 -29.84 22.89 -18.67
C ASN A 183 -28.59 23.16 -19.52
N GLY A 184 -28.78 23.38 -20.82
CA GLY A 184 -27.70 23.63 -21.76
C GLY A 184 -26.97 24.95 -21.49
N GLY A 185 -27.70 26.05 -21.32
CA GLY A 185 -27.11 27.40 -21.22
C GLY A 185 -26.31 27.66 -19.92
N LYS A 186 -26.56 26.90 -18.84
CA LYS A 186 -25.79 27.05 -17.59
C LYS A 186 -24.44 26.34 -17.63
N ALA A 187 -24.27 25.31 -18.45
CA ALA A 187 -23.04 24.53 -18.50
C ALA A 187 -21.85 25.39 -18.95
N GLU A 188 -22.01 26.12 -20.06
CA GLU A 188 -20.98 27.00 -20.61
C GLU A 188 -20.60 28.14 -19.64
N ARG A 189 -21.60 28.74 -18.97
CA ARG A 189 -21.36 29.79 -17.95
C ARG A 189 -20.49 29.26 -16.81
N VAL A 190 -20.81 28.08 -16.29
CA VAL A 190 -20.07 27.43 -15.19
C VAL A 190 -18.67 27.03 -15.66
N GLU A 191 -18.51 26.56 -16.88
CA GLU A 191 -17.21 26.24 -17.45
C GLU A 191 -16.31 27.48 -17.54
N ARG A 192 -16.85 28.60 -18.04
CA ARG A 192 -16.16 29.89 -18.08
C ARG A 192 -15.80 30.40 -16.68
N GLU A 193 -16.67 30.23 -15.69
CA GLU A 193 -16.37 30.57 -14.29
C GLU A 193 -15.24 29.70 -13.74
N HIS A 194 -15.29 28.38 -13.97
CA HIS A 194 -14.23 27.46 -13.59
C HIS A 194 -12.90 27.82 -14.27
N GLU A 195 -12.93 28.20 -15.54
CA GLU A 195 -11.75 28.66 -16.26
C GLU A 195 -11.16 29.93 -15.65
N ARG A 196 -11.98 30.94 -15.35
CA ARG A 196 -11.54 32.14 -14.62
C ARG A 196 -10.94 31.79 -13.25
N SER A 197 -11.52 30.83 -12.53
CA SER A 197 -10.96 30.33 -11.27
C SER A 197 -9.65 29.56 -11.46
N ARG A 198 -9.50 28.80 -12.55
CA ARG A 198 -8.27 28.09 -12.92
C ARG A 198 -7.16 29.06 -13.34
N ALA A 199 -7.49 30.14 -14.04
CA ALA A 199 -6.55 31.19 -14.43
C ALA A 199 -5.91 31.88 -13.22
N ARG A 200 -6.66 32.00 -12.11
CA ARG A 200 -6.16 32.53 -10.83
C ARG A 200 -5.22 31.59 -10.08
N TRP A 201 -5.01 30.35 -10.54
CA TRP A 201 -4.10 29.44 -9.86
C TRP A 201 -2.65 29.76 -10.19
N GLY A 202 -1.84 29.99 -9.14
CA GLY A 202 -0.39 30.06 -9.27
C GLY A 202 0.25 28.70 -9.62
N ASN A 203 1.52 28.72 -10.02
CA ASN A 203 2.24 27.58 -10.61
C ASN A 203 2.18 26.30 -9.76
N ARG A 204 2.43 26.40 -8.45
CA ARG A 204 2.42 25.24 -7.54
C ARG A 204 1.06 24.53 -7.51
N LYS A 205 -0.03 25.29 -7.47
CA LYS A 205 -1.39 24.74 -7.44
C LYS A 205 -1.77 24.11 -8.77
N ARG A 206 -1.35 24.73 -9.89
CA ARG A 206 -1.56 24.19 -11.24
C ARG A 206 -0.88 22.84 -11.40
N MET A 207 0.43 22.75 -11.13
CA MET A 207 1.19 21.49 -11.19
C MET A 207 0.57 20.39 -10.32
N ALA A 208 0.20 20.71 -9.07
CA ALA A 208 -0.42 19.72 -8.17
C ALA A 208 -1.79 19.20 -8.69
N ARG A 209 -2.54 20.02 -9.44
CA ARG A 209 -3.83 19.63 -10.03
C ARG A 209 -3.65 18.78 -11.29
N GLU A 210 -2.65 19.11 -12.11
CA GLU A 210 -2.23 18.29 -13.25
C GLU A 210 -1.74 16.92 -12.80
N ASP A 211 -0.86 16.86 -11.80
CA ASP A 211 -0.38 15.59 -11.19
C ASP A 211 -1.53 14.75 -10.64
N ARG A 212 -2.53 15.38 -10.01
CA ARG A 212 -3.75 14.67 -9.57
C ARG A 212 -4.53 14.11 -10.76
N GLY A 213 -4.59 14.85 -11.87
CA GLY A 213 -5.18 14.38 -13.12
C GLY A 213 -4.45 13.14 -13.65
N ARG A 214 -3.13 13.22 -13.78
CA ARG A 214 -2.29 12.09 -14.24
C ARG A 214 -2.45 10.86 -13.35
N ARG A 215 -2.43 11.01 -12.02
CA ARG A 215 -2.67 9.90 -11.09
C ARG A 215 -4.05 9.28 -11.27
N LYS A 216 -5.10 10.10 -11.44
CA LYS A 216 -6.46 9.58 -11.65
C LYS A 216 -6.58 8.83 -12.98
N GLU A 217 -5.85 9.25 -14.01
CA GLU A 217 -5.79 8.55 -15.28
C GLU A 217 -5.07 7.19 -15.16
N GLY A 218 -3.94 7.14 -14.44
CA GLY A 218 -3.20 5.91 -14.17
C GLY A 218 -3.99 4.86 -13.38
N TRP A 219 -4.85 5.28 -12.44
CA TRP A 219 -5.68 4.37 -11.64
C TRP A 219 -6.54 3.39 -12.44
N GLY A 220 -6.95 3.74 -13.67
CA GLY A 220 -7.75 2.85 -14.52
C GLY A 220 -6.93 1.98 -15.48
N ARG A 221 -5.62 2.24 -15.59
CA ARG A 221 -4.68 1.54 -16.47
C ARG A 221 -3.82 0.52 -15.73
N ASP A 222 -3.98 0.43 -14.40
CA ASP A 222 -3.09 -0.31 -13.49
C ASP A 222 -1.62 0.16 -13.58
N GLU A 223 -1.40 1.47 -13.83
CA GLU A 223 -0.10 2.16 -13.93
C GLU A 223 0.13 3.20 -12.80
#